data_AF-A0A937ZW60-F1
#
_entry.id   AF-A0A937ZW60-F1
#
_cell.length_a   1.000
_cell.length_b   1.000
_cell.length_c   1.000
_cell.angle_alpha   90.00
_cell.angle_beta   90.00
_cell.angle_gamma   90.00
#
_symmetry.space_group_name_H-M   'P 1'
#
loop_
_entity.id
_entity.type
_entity.pdbx_description
1 polymer ?
#
loop_
_entity_poly.entity_id
_entity_poly.type
_entity_poly.pdbx_seq_one_letter_code
_entity_poly.pdbx_strand_id
1 'polypeptide(L)'
;MLKLTITTRRTPAFGGRRFGAGAYELLIGHVDGASDPAAPGNAGIVDLERAPRDGDGRVRWRVDIAIARPLDPARGNGWLVYDVPNRGFPRAIPRLNGTVPSGVDDPAFDAGAGFLLNEGFTLVWSGWQADLPAGQGALRAQFPVAMDGREPLVDWSREEWTDTGTAPAFAAPLTWPAADDRAGARLTVRHRTGDARPTPADLAWDWRSDRQLVVARPAGYDSGAIYEFAYRATGSSVSGLAFTSVRDIVSFLRRDAADADGNANPLAVDGRPSVRHAMIFGVSQSGRFVRDFLWQGFNTDLAGRPVFEAAMPVVAGSRKTFTNARFAQPGRFSRQHEDNDFPGAGYPFAYHPVANAATGRTDDVLARCRAAGHAPKIVHFDTESELWAARGSLLVSDGTGTFTQPDNVRLYLASGVQHSVTEPPPADMALLTPSPLDYTAPLKPLLLALARWVDDGAPPPASRFPTPDEGTLVTLAEYRRRFPVL
;
A
#
# COMPACT_ATOMS: atom_id res chain seq x y z
N MET A 1 -1.40 -18.69 -14.77
CA MET A 1 -0.13 -19.45 -14.84
C MET A 1 0.89 -18.69 -14.02
N LEU A 2 1.67 -19.39 -13.21
CA LEU A 2 2.66 -18.79 -12.33
C LEU A 2 3.89 -19.70 -12.25
N LYS A 3 5.08 -19.14 -12.37
CA LYS A 3 6.38 -19.81 -12.19
C LYS A 3 7.17 -19.10 -11.10
N LEU A 4 7.70 -19.85 -10.14
CA LEU A 4 8.53 -19.33 -9.07
C LEU A 4 10.00 -19.74 -9.28
N THR A 5 10.87 -18.76 -9.44
CA THR A 5 12.32 -18.98 -9.56
C THR A 5 13.02 -18.49 -8.31
N ILE A 6 13.62 -19.39 -7.53
CA ILE A 6 14.47 -19.03 -6.39
C ILE A 6 15.91 -18.84 -6.87
N THR A 7 16.45 -17.63 -6.75
CA THR A 7 17.80 -17.26 -7.16
C THR A 7 18.79 -17.25 -6.00
N THR A 8 18.30 -17.15 -4.76
CA THR A 8 19.14 -17.15 -3.57
C THR A 8 18.44 -17.88 -2.43
N ARG A 9 19.20 -18.75 -1.76
CA ARG A 9 18.78 -19.48 -0.55
C ARG A 9 19.79 -19.23 0.55
N ARG A 10 19.36 -18.62 1.65
CA ARG A 10 20.17 -18.43 2.86
C ARG A 10 19.69 -19.40 3.93
N THR A 11 20.47 -20.45 4.17
CA THR A 11 20.12 -21.53 5.10
C THR A 11 21.34 -21.92 5.94
N PRO A 12 21.31 -21.70 7.26
CA PRO A 12 20.28 -20.97 8.00
C PRO A 12 20.32 -19.46 7.71
N ALA A 13 19.17 -18.79 7.79
CA ALA A 13 19.03 -17.34 7.72
C ALA A 13 19.38 -16.67 9.07
N PHE A 14 19.41 -15.33 9.07
CA PHE A 14 19.57 -14.50 10.27
C PHE A 14 20.80 -14.88 11.13
N GLY A 15 21.95 -15.08 10.47
CA GLY A 15 23.20 -15.44 11.13
C GLY A 15 23.18 -16.80 11.85
N GLY A 16 22.25 -17.69 11.50
CA GLY A 16 22.11 -19.00 12.15
C GLY A 16 21.36 -18.98 13.49
N ARG A 17 20.77 -17.83 13.87
CA ARG A 17 20.00 -17.71 15.11
C ARG A 17 18.79 -18.65 15.10
N ARG A 18 18.48 -19.21 16.27
CA ARG A 18 17.34 -20.11 16.49
C ARG A 18 16.23 -19.37 17.24
N PHE A 19 15.00 -19.65 16.87
CA PHE A 19 13.78 -19.06 17.41
C PHE A 19 12.89 -20.14 18.03
N GLY A 20 11.71 -19.76 18.52
CA GLY A 20 10.67 -20.68 19.01
C GLY A 20 10.33 -21.81 18.01
N ALA A 21 10.29 -21.53 16.71
CA ALA A 21 10.11 -22.54 15.64
C ALA A 21 11.42 -23.15 15.10
N GLY A 22 12.57 -22.88 15.72
CA GLY A 22 13.88 -23.38 15.30
C GLY A 22 14.64 -22.41 14.39
N ALA A 23 15.53 -22.95 13.54
CA ALA A 23 16.23 -22.14 12.54
C ALA A 23 15.30 -21.84 11.37
N TYR A 24 15.55 -20.70 10.70
CA TYR A 24 14.80 -20.31 9.51
C TYR A 24 15.69 -20.39 8.27
N GLU A 25 15.08 -20.45 7.09
CA GLU A 25 15.71 -20.12 5.83
C GLU A 25 15.03 -18.91 5.17
N LEU A 26 15.79 -18.20 4.34
CA LEU A 26 15.31 -17.08 3.53
C LEU A 26 15.53 -17.42 2.06
N LEU A 27 14.43 -17.50 1.31
CA LEU A 27 14.41 -17.72 -0.13
C LEU A 27 14.14 -16.39 -0.83
N ILE A 28 14.93 -16.05 -1.84
CA ILE A 28 14.78 -14.81 -2.61
C ILE A 28 14.81 -15.16 -4.09
N GLY A 29 13.97 -14.49 -4.87
CA GLY A 29 13.80 -14.79 -6.28
C GLY A 29 12.78 -13.91 -6.95
N HIS A 30 12.14 -14.44 -7.99
CA HIS A 30 11.07 -13.76 -8.71
C HIS A 30 9.98 -14.74 -9.11
N VAL A 31 8.80 -14.18 -9.39
CA VAL A 31 7.64 -14.86 -9.93
C VAL A 31 7.35 -14.31 -11.31
N ASP A 32 7.26 -15.20 -12.29
CA ASP A 32 6.74 -14.91 -13.63
C ASP A 32 5.30 -15.38 -13.71
N GLY A 33 4.39 -14.44 -13.98
CA GLY A 33 2.95 -14.70 -14.03
C GLY A 33 2.33 -14.32 -15.36
N ALA A 34 1.12 -14.83 -15.58
CA ALA A 34 0.30 -14.50 -16.74
C ALA A 34 -1.18 -14.39 -16.34
N SER A 35 -1.74 -13.20 -16.56
CA SER A 35 -3.15 -12.87 -16.30
C SER A 35 -3.96 -12.95 -17.58
N ASP A 36 -5.10 -13.64 -17.55
CA ASP A 36 -6.06 -13.63 -18.65
C ASP A 36 -6.96 -12.39 -18.55
N PRO A 37 -6.96 -11.47 -19.54
CA PRO A 37 -7.82 -10.29 -19.54
C PRO A 37 -9.32 -10.58 -19.55
N ALA A 38 -9.73 -11.76 -20.04
CA ALA A 38 -11.12 -12.17 -20.11
C ALA A 38 -11.62 -12.85 -18.82
N ALA A 39 -10.71 -13.23 -17.91
CA ALA A 39 -11.09 -13.89 -16.67
C ALA A 39 -11.90 -12.95 -15.77
N PRO A 40 -13.08 -13.36 -15.25
CA PRO A 40 -13.91 -12.51 -14.38
C PRO A 40 -13.17 -11.98 -13.15
N GLY A 41 -12.24 -12.76 -12.58
CA GLY A 41 -11.42 -12.31 -11.44
C GLY A 41 -10.40 -11.22 -11.77
N ASN A 42 -10.16 -10.94 -13.05
CA ASN A 42 -9.30 -9.84 -13.51
C ASN A 42 -10.11 -8.65 -14.06
N ALA A 43 -11.45 -8.77 -14.04
CA ALA A 43 -12.33 -7.69 -14.47
C ALA A 43 -12.12 -6.45 -13.60
N GLY A 44 -12.13 -5.28 -14.24
CA GLY A 44 -11.95 -3.99 -13.56
C GLY A 44 -10.49 -3.57 -13.38
N ILE A 45 -9.50 -4.36 -13.79
CA ILE A 45 -8.11 -3.89 -13.92
C ILE A 45 -8.05 -2.91 -15.07
N VAL A 46 -7.69 -1.67 -14.77
CA VAL A 46 -7.62 -0.57 -15.72
C VAL A 46 -6.53 -0.84 -16.75
N ASP A 47 -6.91 -0.70 -18.02
CA ASP A 47 -6.06 -0.87 -19.20
C ASP A 47 -5.47 -2.29 -19.37
N LEU A 48 -6.01 -3.32 -18.70
CA LEU A 48 -5.55 -4.70 -18.89
C LEU A 48 -5.81 -5.21 -20.32
N GLU A 49 -6.95 -4.84 -20.89
CA GLU A 49 -7.32 -5.19 -22.25
C GLU A 49 -6.39 -4.55 -23.30
N ARG A 50 -5.73 -3.45 -22.92
CA ARG A 50 -4.77 -2.68 -23.73
C ARG A 50 -3.32 -3.14 -23.55
N ALA A 51 -3.07 -4.08 -22.64
CA ALA A 51 -1.73 -4.63 -22.46
C ALA A 51 -1.34 -5.56 -23.62
N PRO A 52 -0.06 -5.64 -24.01
CA PRO A 52 0.45 -6.67 -24.89
C PRO A 52 0.14 -8.07 -24.37
N ARG A 53 -0.19 -8.97 -25.29
CA ARG A 53 -0.53 -10.36 -25.00
C ARG A 53 0.52 -11.30 -25.61
N ASP A 54 0.77 -12.41 -24.93
CA ASP A 54 1.59 -13.50 -25.45
C ASP A 54 0.82 -14.37 -26.45
N GLY A 55 1.46 -15.45 -26.93
CA GLY A 55 0.86 -16.40 -27.85
C GLY A 55 -0.38 -17.15 -27.31
N ASP A 56 -0.55 -17.17 -25.98
CA ASP A 56 -1.72 -17.77 -25.30
C ASP A 56 -2.82 -16.71 -25.02
N GLY A 57 -2.65 -15.48 -25.51
CA GLY A 57 -3.59 -14.38 -25.29
C GLY A 57 -3.54 -13.79 -23.88
N ARG A 58 -2.51 -14.08 -23.09
CA ARG A 58 -2.36 -13.64 -21.70
C ARG A 58 -1.39 -12.47 -21.55
N VAL A 59 -1.59 -11.70 -20.50
CA VAL A 59 -0.77 -10.54 -20.15
C VAL A 59 0.28 -10.97 -19.13
N ARG A 60 1.55 -10.90 -19.53
CA ARG A 60 2.69 -11.33 -18.71
C ARG A 60 3.10 -10.24 -17.72
N TRP A 61 3.52 -10.67 -16.54
CA TRP A 61 4.09 -9.81 -15.52
C TRP A 61 5.16 -10.56 -14.74
N ARG A 62 6.05 -9.80 -14.10
CA ARG A 62 7.09 -10.35 -13.20
C ARG A 62 7.13 -9.55 -11.91
N VAL A 63 7.30 -10.21 -10.78
CA VAL A 63 7.55 -9.55 -9.49
C VAL A 63 8.65 -10.24 -8.72
N ASP A 64 9.45 -9.48 -7.99
CA ASP A 64 10.43 -10.04 -7.05
C ASP A 64 9.68 -10.67 -5.86
N ILE A 65 10.25 -11.69 -5.23
CA ILE A 65 9.65 -12.38 -4.07
C ILE A 65 10.72 -12.77 -3.06
N ALA A 66 10.35 -12.72 -1.78
CA ALA A 66 11.11 -13.32 -0.70
C ALA A 66 10.20 -14.10 0.26
N ILE A 67 10.72 -15.20 0.81
CA ILE A 67 10.01 -16.09 1.72
C ILE A 67 10.95 -16.45 2.88
N ALA A 68 10.55 -16.12 4.11
CA ALA A 68 11.21 -16.60 5.32
C ALA A 68 10.33 -17.65 6.00
N ARG A 69 10.87 -18.84 6.23
CA ARG A 69 10.12 -19.96 6.82
C ARG A 69 10.96 -20.77 7.80
N PRO A 70 10.35 -21.50 8.75
CA PRO A 70 11.06 -22.51 9.54
C PRO A 70 11.76 -23.54 8.64
N LEU A 71 12.98 -23.90 9.00
CA LEU A 71 13.75 -24.94 8.29
C LEU A 71 13.14 -26.34 8.51
N ASP A 72 12.52 -26.55 9.67
CA ASP A 72 11.66 -27.69 9.95
C ASP A 72 10.19 -27.26 9.79
N PRO A 73 9.51 -27.64 8.70
CA PRO A 73 8.15 -27.22 8.43
C PRO A 73 7.16 -27.67 9.52
N ALA A 74 7.43 -28.76 10.24
CA ALA A 74 6.56 -29.25 11.31
C ALA A 74 6.54 -28.33 12.54
N ARG A 75 7.49 -27.39 12.63
CA ARG A 75 7.55 -26.40 13.71
C ARG A 75 6.91 -25.06 13.35
N GLY A 76 6.43 -24.89 12.12
CA GLY A 76 5.64 -23.72 11.74
C GLY A 76 4.27 -23.74 12.41
N ASN A 77 3.71 -22.56 12.65
CA ASN A 77 2.38 -22.41 13.25
C ASN A 77 1.22 -22.52 12.24
N GLY A 78 1.53 -22.87 10.99
CA GLY A 78 0.56 -22.99 9.89
C GLY A 78 0.05 -21.65 9.32
N TRP A 79 0.58 -20.51 9.79
CA TRP A 79 0.20 -19.20 9.31
C TRP A 79 1.24 -18.62 8.34
N LEU A 80 0.73 -18.06 7.24
CA LEU A 80 1.47 -17.19 6.33
C LEU A 80 1.11 -15.73 6.61
N VAL A 81 2.10 -14.90 6.90
CA VAL A 81 1.95 -13.44 6.95
C VAL A 81 2.52 -12.87 5.65
N TYR A 82 1.63 -12.40 4.78
CA TYR A 82 2.01 -11.65 3.60
C TYR A 82 2.17 -10.18 4.01
N ASP A 83 3.42 -9.74 4.13
CA ASP A 83 3.77 -8.37 4.46
C ASP A 83 3.95 -7.60 3.17
N VAL A 84 2.98 -6.74 2.85
CA VAL A 84 3.00 -5.93 1.64
C VAL A 84 4.17 -4.92 1.78
N PRO A 85 5.23 -5.02 0.95
CA PRO A 85 6.39 -4.14 1.09
C PRO A 85 6.00 -2.68 0.87
N ASN A 86 6.51 -1.75 1.68
CA ASN A 86 6.27 -0.32 1.49
C ASN A 86 7.45 0.26 0.73
N ARG A 87 7.23 0.76 -0.50
CA ARG A 87 8.28 1.14 -1.45
C ARG A 87 9.30 0.02 -1.68
N GLY A 88 8.81 -1.23 -1.69
CA GLY A 88 9.62 -2.43 -1.90
C GLY A 88 10.32 -2.97 -0.66
N PHE A 89 10.15 -2.35 0.51
CA PHE A 89 10.81 -2.79 1.75
C PHE A 89 9.84 -3.46 2.74
N PRO A 90 10.23 -4.60 3.36
CA PRO A 90 9.51 -5.23 4.47
C PRO A 90 9.14 -4.25 5.60
N ARG A 91 7.97 -4.44 6.21
CA ARG A 91 7.46 -3.61 7.32
C ARG A 91 7.08 -4.41 8.56
N ALA A 92 6.67 -5.67 8.42
CA ALA A 92 6.30 -6.52 9.53
C ALA A 92 7.48 -6.75 10.48
N ILE A 93 8.67 -7.14 9.98
CA ILE A 93 9.86 -7.32 10.83
C ILE A 93 10.26 -6.01 11.54
N PRO A 94 10.44 -4.87 10.84
CA PRO A 94 10.72 -3.60 11.51
C PRO A 94 9.72 -3.23 12.61
N ARG A 95 8.41 -3.38 12.33
CA ARG A 95 7.35 -2.98 13.27
C ARG A 95 7.10 -3.97 14.40
N LEU A 96 7.31 -5.26 14.19
CA LEU A 96 6.95 -6.30 15.16
C LEU A 96 8.17 -6.92 15.84
N ASN A 97 9.34 -6.89 15.21
CA ASN A 97 10.58 -7.38 15.80
C ASN A 97 11.51 -6.24 16.25
N GLY A 98 11.23 -4.98 15.90
CA GLY A 98 11.99 -3.82 16.38
C GLY A 98 13.31 -3.62 15.64
N THR A 99 13.28 -3.62 14.30
CA THR A 99 14.44 -3.32 13.44
C THR A 99 14.21 -2.05 12.62
N VAL A 100 15.29 -1.56 12.00
CA VAL A 100 15.19 -0.54 10.95
C VAL A 100 14.74 -1.19 9.64
N PRO A 101 13.87 -0.56 8.84
CA PRO A 101 13.52 -1.06 7.51
C PRO A 101 14.74 -1.21 6.60
N SER A 102 14.91 -2.37 6.00
CA SER A 102 15.97 -2.69 5.03
C SER A 102 15.46 -3.67 3.98
N GLY A 103 16.14 -3.76 2.84
CA GLY A 103 15.81 -4.72 1.79
C GLY A 103 16.14 -6.15 2.22
N VAL A 104 15.40 -7.15 1.72
CA VAL A 104 15.60 -8.57 2.09
C VAL A 104 17.00 -9.09 1.73
N ASP A 105 17.64 -8.49 0.73
CA ASP A 105 18.99 -8.83 0.32
C ASP A 105 20.09 -8.05 1.04
N ASP A 106 19.72 -7.00 1.79
CA ASP A 106 20.65 -6.14 2.50
C ASP A 106 21.38 -6.92 3.63
N PRO A 107 22.71 -6.78 3.80
CA PRO A 107 23.42 -7.31 4.96
C PRO A 107 22.85 -6.86 6.32
N ALA A 108 22.20 -5.70 6.38
CA ALA A 108 21.53 -5.18 7.56
C ALA A 108 20.13 -5.79 7.80
N PHE A 109 19.66 -6.70 6.93
CA PHE A 109 18.39 -7.39 7.12
C PHE A 109 18.49 -8.43 8.25
N ASP A 110 18.04 -8.01 9.44
CA ASP A 110 18.06 -8.81 10.67
C ASP A 110 16.65 -9.18 11.14
N ALA A 111 16.55 -10.25 11.95
CA ALA A 111 15.29 -10.69 12.53
C ALA A 111 14.86 -9.89 13.79
N GLY A 112 15.66 -8.95 14.30
CA GLY A 112 15.36 -8.14 15.49
C GLY A 112 15.19 -8.99 16.75
N ALA A 113 14.17 -8.68 17.56
CA ALA A 113 13.76 -9.53 18.69
C ALA A 113 13.16 -10.88 18.27
N GLY A 114 12.89 -11.10 16.97
CA GLY A 114 12.43 -12.38 16.44
C GLY A 114 10.99 -12.77 16.82
N PHE A 115 10.14 -11.84 17.28
CA PHE A 115 8.76 -12.12 17.70
C PHE A 115 7.99 -13.00 16.70
N LEU A 116 7.92 -12.59 15.43
CA LEU A 116 7.23 -13.36 14.38
C LEU A 116 7.81 -14.77 14.18
N LEU A 117 9.13 -14.91 14.32
CA LEU A 117 9.84 -16.18 14.10
C LEU A 117 9.73 -17.10 15.33
N ASN A 118 9.61 -16.51 16.52
CA ASN A 118 9.36 -17.23 17.77
C ASN A 118 7.97 -17.85 17.78
N GLU A 119 6.99 -17.13 17.22
CA GLU A 119 5.61 -17.63 17.05
C GLU A 119 5.47 -18.62 15.89
N GLY A 120 6.51 -18.82 15.07
CA GLY A 120 6.52 -19.83 14.00
C GLY A 120 5.84 -19.42 12.69
N PHE A 121 5.63 -18.13 12.46
CA PHE A 121 5.05 -17.63 11.21
C PHE A 121 5.99 -17.88 10.02
N THR A 122 5.38 -18.18 8.87
CA THR A 122 6.04 -18.01 7.55
C THR A 122 5.76 -16.59 7.06
N LEU A 123 6.81 -15.88 6.65
CA LEU A 123 6.72 -14.51 6.13
C LEU A 123 6.92 -14.51 4.63
N VAL A 124 6.07 -13.81 3.90
CA VAL A 124 6.16 -13.68 2.44
C VAL A 124 6.08 -12.21 2.06
N TRP A 125 6.96 -11.82 1.14
CA TRP A 125 6.99 -10.49 0.54
C TRP A 125 7.04 -10.65 -0.97
N SER A 126 6.32 -9.81 -1.72
CA SER A 126 6.56 -9.68 -3.15
C SER A 126 6.49 -8.23 -3.60
N GLY A 127 7.17 -7.93 -4.70
CA GLY A 127 7.00 -6.67 -5.39
C GLY A 127 5.56 -6.50 -5.86
N TRP A 128 5.12 -5.25 -5.86
CA TRP A 128 3.78 -4.85 -6.33
C TRP A 128 3.78 -3.45 -6.96
N GLN A 129 4.83 -2.65 -6.73
CA GLN A 129 5.00 -1.33 -7.34
C GLN A 129 5.94 -1.41 -8.55
N ALA A 130 5.47 -0.90 -9.68
CA ALA A 130 6.24 -0.83 -10.93
C ALA A 130 7.00 0.49 -11.10
N ASP A 131 6.71 1.50 -10.29
CA ASP A 131 7.30 2.85 -10.33
C ASP A 131 8.58 2.97 -9.49
N LEU A 132 9.10 1.87 -8.96
CA LEU A 132 10.33 1.88 -8.15
C LEU A 132 11.60 1.82 -9.03
N PRO A 133 12.61 2.67 -8.76
CA PRO A 133 13.88 2.60 -9.47
C PRO A 133 14.58 1.26 -9.25
N ALA A 134 15.47 0.87 -10.16
CA ALA A 134 16.32 -0.30 -9.96
C ALA A 134 17.38 -0.03 -8.86
N GLY A 135 17.70 -1.06 -8.07
CA GLY A 135 18.72 -0.99 -7.01
C GLY A 135 18.16 -0.89 -5.59
N GLN A 136 19.05 -0.89 -4.60
CA GLN A 136 18.77 -0.74 -3.15
C GLN A 136 18.00 -1.90 -2.47
N GLY A 137 17.92 -3.09 -3.06
CA GLY A 137 17.31 -4.26 -2.42
C GLY A 137 15.79 -4.18 -2.23
N ALA A 138 15.13 -3.22 -2.90
CA ALA A 138 13.67 -3.12 -2.95
C ALA A 138 13.07 -4.25 -3.80
N LEU A 139 11.99 -4.87 -3.32
CA LEU A 139 11.19 -5.82 -4.10
C LEU A 139 10.29 -5.06 -5.08
N ARG A 140 10.46 -5.30 -6.38
CA ARG A 140 9.80 -4.53 -7.45
C ARG A 140 8.84 -5.37 -8.26
N ALA A 141 7.97 -4.70 -9.00
CA ALA A 141 7.13 -5.29 -10.02
C ALA A 141 7.52 -4.79 -11.42
N GLN A 142 7.29 -5.63 -12.41
CA GLN A 142 7.43 -5.35 -13.82
C GLN A 142 6.10 -5.69 -14.48
N PHE A 143 5.33 -4.65 -14.78
CA PHE A 143 4.04 -4.75 -15.45
C PHE A 143 4.11 -4.12 -16.84
N PRO A 144 3.36 -4.65 -17.82
CA PRO A 144 3.37 -4.13 -19.17
C PRO A 144 2.84 -2.70 -19.24
N VAL A 145 3.25 -2.00 -20.29
CA VAL A 145 2.71 -0.69 -20.66
C VAL A 145 1.39 -0.88 -21.40
N ALA A 146 0.40 -0.04 -21.10
CA ALA A 146 -0.86 0.03 -21.84
C ALA A 146 -0.62 0.61 -23.24
N MET A 147 -1.21 -0.02 -24.27
CA MET A 147 -1.01 0.33 -25.67
C MET A 147 -2.26 0.92 -26.31
N ASP A 148 -2.07 1.71 -27.37
CA ASP A 148 -3.08 2.08 -28.36
C ASP A 148 -2.61 1.54 -29.73
N GLY A 149 -3.14 0.38 -30.12
CA GLY A 149 -2.60 -0.39 -31.23
C GLY A 149 -1.18 -0.89 -30.94
N ARG A 150 -0.18 -0.36 -31.67
CA ARG A 150 1.24 -0.72 -31.50
C ARG A 150 2.04 0.30 -30.71
N GLU A 151 1.46 1.47 -30.43
CA GLU A 151 2.14 2.55 -29.73
C GLU A 151 1.73 2.60 -28.26
N PRO A 152 2.61 3.05 -27.35
CA PRO A 152 2.23 3.31 -25.96
C PRO A 152 1.08 4.32 -25.88
N LEU A 153 0.11 4.04 -25.01
CA LEU A 153 -1.06 4.89 -24.84
C LEU A 153 -0.65 6.29 -24.33
N VAL A 154 -1.19 7.32 -24.99
CA VAL A 154 -1.00 8.73 -24.62
C VAL A 154 -2.30 9.31 -24.05
N ASP A 155 -2.24 9.83 -22.83
CA ASP A 155 -3.39 10.51 -22.21
C ASP A 155 -2.91 11.62 -21.24
N TRP A 156 -3.85 12.38 -20.66
CA TRP A 156 -3.52 13.44 -19.71
C TRP A 156 -3.04 12.89 -18.37
N SER A 157 -1.93 13.46 -17.90
CA SER A 157 -1.43 13.29 -16.54
C SER A 157 -1.29 14.66 -15.89
N ARG A 158 -1.29 14.66 -14.56
CA ARG A 158 -1.09 15.85 -13.74
C ARG A 158 0.01 15.60 -12.74
N GLU A 159 0.86 16.60 -12.60
CA GLU A 159 1.82 16.70 -11.51
C GLU A 159 1.51 17.89 -10.62
N GLU A 160 2.01 17.80 -9.39
CA GLU A 160 1.89 18.85 -8.40
C GLU A 160 3.10 18.80 -7.47
N TRP A 161 3.72 19.94 -7.22
CA TRP A 161 4.91 20.05 -6.38
C TRP A 161 4.87 21.33 -5.56
N THR A 162 5.51 21.28 -4.39
CA THR A 162 5.96 22.47 -3.66
C THR A 162 7.46 22.58 -3.83
N ASP A 163 7.95 23.75 -4.18
CA ASP A 163 9.37 23.98 -4.33
C ASP A 163 9.97 24.63 -3.07
N THR A 164 10.45 23.79 -2.15
CA THR A 164 10.97 24.24 -0.85
C THR A 164 12.34 24.93 -0.94
N GLY A 165 12.94 25.06 -2.12
CA GLY A 165 14.25 25.70 -2.30
C GLY A 165 14.20 27.24 -2.23
N THR A 166 15.35 27.89 -2.32
CA THR A 166 15.47 29.36 -2.42
C THR A 166 15.92 29.86 -3.80
N ALA A 167 16.25 28.95 -4.71
CA ALA A 167 16.73 29.27 -6.05
C ALA A 167 15.61 29.88 -6.93
N PRO A 168 15.91 30.80 -7.85
CA PRO A 168 14.89 31.38 -8.73
C PRO A 168 14.27 30.38 -9.71
N ALA A 169 14.88 29.20 -9.89
CA ALA A 169 14.35 28.12 -10.69
C ALA A 169 14.64 26.77 -10.05
N PHE A 170 13.81 25.77 -10.37
CA PHE A 170 13.93 24.41 -9.85
C PHE A 170 13.64 23.36 -10.92
N ALA A 171 14.16 22.15 -10.70
CA ALA A 171 13.85 21.00 -11.52
C ALA A 171 12.54 20.36 -11.04
N ALA A 172 11.57 20.21 -11.94
CA ALA A 172 10.28 19.59 -11.63
C ALA A 172 10.19 18.21 -12.32
N PRO A 173 10.26 17.09 -11.57
CA PRO A 173 10.26 15.74 -12.15
C PRO A 173 8.85 15.28 -12.52
N LEU A 174 8.70 14.64 -13.68
CA LEU A 174 7.47 14.02 -14.15
C LEU A 174 7.50 12.51 -13.86
N THR A 175 6.44 11.99 -13.25
CA THR A 175 6.29 10.57 -12.92
C THR A 175 6.27 9.72 -14.20
N TRP A 176 5.52 10.17 -15.19
CA TRP A 176 5.40 9.54 -16.50
C TRP A 176 6.09 10.38 -17.57
N PRO A 177 6.77 9.76 -18.57
CA PRO A 177 7.32 10.49 -19.70
C PRO A 177 6.24 11.31 -20.39
N ALA A 178 6.58 12.54 -20.79
CA ALA A 178 5.78 13.32 -21.71
C ALA A 178 5.79 12.69 -23.09
N ALA A 179 4.65 12.73 -23.77
CA ALA A 179 4.57 12.38 -25.17
C ALA A 179 5.30 13.41 -26.04
N ASP A 180 5.58 13.03 -27.30
CA ASP A 180 6.24 13.91 -28.27
C ASP A 180 5.39 15.15 -28.58
N ASP A 181 4.07 14.98 -28.68
CA ASP A 181 3.14 16.11 -28.74
C ASP A 181 2.99 16.75 -27.37
N ARG A 182 3.68 17.87 -27.21
CA ARG A 182 3.70 18.69 -25.98
C ARG A 182 2.67 19.82 -26.02
N ALA A 183 1.83 19.88 -27.06
CA ALA A 183 0.82 20.92 -27.19
C ALA A 183 -0.20 20.87 -26.04
N GLY A 184 -0.63 22.04 -25.58
CA GLY A 184 -1.61 22.17 -24.51
C GLY A 184 -1.08 21.88 -23.10
N ALA A 185 0.21 21.55 -22.94
CA ALA A 185 0.83 21.48 -21.62
C ALA A 185 0.71 22.83 -20.90
N ARG A 186 0.30 22.78 -19.62
CA ARG A 186 0.01 24.00 -18.85
C ARG A 186 0.55 23.89 -17.45
N LEU A 187 1.27 24.93 -17.03
CA LEU A 187 1.70 25.15 -15.65
C LEU A 187 0.83 26.22 -14.99
N THR A 188 0.47 25.97 -13.74
CA THR A 188 -0.19 26.94 -12.87
C THR A 188 0.51 26.97 -11.52
N VAL A 189 0.31 28.06 -10.78
CA VAL A 189 0.87 28.23 -9.44
C VAL A 189 -0.17 28.85 -8.51
N ARG A 190 -0.21 28.41 -7.25
CA ARG A 190 -1.13 28.92 -6.22
C ARG A 190 -0.50 28.85 -4.84
N HIS A 191 -0.88 29.72 -3.90
CA HIS A 191 -0.35 29.67 -2.53
C HIS A 191 -0.98 28.55 -1.72
N ARG A 192 -2.30 28.40 -1.80
CA ARG A 192 -3.05 27.42 -1.01
C ARG A 192 -3.87 26.52 -1.90
N THR A 193 -4.22 25.35 -1.38
CA THR A 193 -4.98 24.31 -2.09
C THR A 193 -6.27 24.82 -2.73
N GLY A 194 -7.00 25.69 -2.02
CA GLY A 194 -8.30 26.22 -2.44
C GLY A 194 -8.24 27.48 -3.31
N ASP A 195 -7.05 28.04 -3.55
CA ASP A 195 -6.92 29.26 -4.34
C ASP A 195 -7.13 28.99 -5.84
N ALA A 196 -7.35 30.06 -6.60
CA ALA A 196 -7.37 29.97 -8.06
C ALA A 196 -6.04 29.40 -8.60
N ARG A 197 -6.08 28.84 -9.82
CA ARG A 197 -4.91 28.27 -10.52
C ARG A 197 -4.47 29.17 -11.70
N PRO A 198 -3.94 30.38 -11.44
CA PRO A 198 -3.46 31.27 -12.50
C PRO A 198 -2.20 30.73 -13.18
N THR A 199 -1.92 31.30 -14.36
CA THR A 199 -0.63 31.19 -15.04
C THR A 199 -0.09 32.63 -15.16
N PRO A 200 0.65 33.13 -14.16
CA PRO A 200 1.25 34.47 -14.21
C PRO A 200 2.09 34.69 -15.47
N ALA A 201 2.16 35.94 -15.95
CA ALA A 201 2.89 36.25 -17.18
C ALA A 201 4.41 36.00 -17.07
N ASP A 202 4.96 36.05 -15.86
CA ASP A 202 6.36 35.79 -15.52
C ASP A 202 6.61 34.35 -15.02
N LEU A 203 5.60 33.48 -15.02
CA LEU A 203 5.78 32.05 -14.77
C LEU A 203 6.31 31.39 -16.05
N ALA A 204 7.63 31.15 -16.08
CA ALA A 204 8.30 30.49 -17.20
C ALA A 204 8.70 29.06 -16.85
N TRP A 205 8.69 28.18 -17.86
CA TRP A 205 9.13 26.79 -17.71
C TRP A 205 9.58 26.24 -19.05
N ASP A 206 10.53 25.30 -19.01
CA ASP A 206 11.09 24.64 -20.17
C ASP A 206 11.25 23.14 -19.95
N TRP A 207 11.18 22.37 -21.03
CA TRP A 207 11.45 20.94 -21.00
C TRP A 207 12.96 20.69 -20.94
N ARG A 208 13.43 19.99 -19.90
CA ARG A 208 14.80 19.50 -19.84
C ARG A 208 14.93 18.10 -20.43
N SER A 209 13.89 17.29 -20.28
CA SER A 209 13.73 15.95 -20.87
C SER A 209 12.25 15.62 -20.97
N ASP A 210 11.92 14.42 -21.46
CA ASP A 210 10.56 13.86 -21.36
C ASP A 210 10.11 13.61 -19.92
N ARG A 211 11.03 13.59 -18.94
CA ARG A 211 10.74 13.31 -17.53
C ARG A 211 11.03 14.47 -16.57
N GLN A 212 11.41 15.64 -17.08
CA GLN A 212 11.78 16.75 -16.22
C GLN A 212 11.59 18.10 -16.91
N LEU A 213 11.02 19.04 -16.17
CA LEU A 213 10.99 20.46 -16.49
C LEU A 213 12.04 21.22 -15.69
N VAL A 214 12.36 22.42 -16.15
CA VAL A 214 12.91 23.49 -15.32
C VAL A 214 11.84 24.56 -15.22
N VAL A 215 11.48 24.96 -13.99
CA VAL A 215 10.45 25.97 -13.72
C VAL A 215 11.13 27.19 -13.10
N ALA A 216 10.95 28.36 -13.70
CA ALA A 216 11.34 29.64 -13.13
C ALA A 216 10.18 30.22 -12.30
N ARG A 217 10.48 30.62 -11.06
CA ARG A 217 9.47 31.10 -10.12
C ARG A 217 8.98 32.49 -10.52
N PRO A 218 7.67 32.72 -10.58
CA PRO A 218 7.11 34.05 -10.76
C PRO A 218 7.23 34.87 -9.47
N ALA A 219 7.21 36.19 -9.62
CA ALA A 219 7.23 37.12 -8.49
C ALA A 219 6.01 36.92 -7.58
N GLY A 220 6.21 37.10 -6.28
CA GLY A 220 5.14 37.01 -5.27
C GLY A 220 4.82 35.60 -4.76
N TYR A 221 5.46 34.55 -5.30
CA TYR A 221 5.32 33.18 -4.82
C TYR A 221 6.55 32.74 -4.00
N ASP A 222 6.30 32.02 -2.90
CA ASP A 222 7.32 31.55 -1.97
C ASP A 222 7.61 30.05 -2.13
N SER A 223 8.46 29.51 -1.25
CA SER A 223 8.84 28.10 -1.23
C SER A 223 7.72 27.14 -0.78
N GLY A 224 6.56 27.69 -0.40
CA GLY A 224 5.34 26.94 -0.12
C GLY A 224 4.34 26.96 -1.27
N ALA A 225 4.58 27.69 -2.36
CA ALA A 225 3.68 27.73 -3.48
C ALA A 225 3.53 26.35 -4.15
N ILE A 226 2.31 26.05 -4.57
CA ILE A 226 1.92 24.81 -5.20
C ILE A 226 1.92 25.01 -6.72
N TYR A 227 2.80 24.30 -7.41
CA TYR A 227 2.87 24.28 -8.86
C TYR A 227 2.13 23.06 -9.38
N GLU A 228 1.17 23.25 -10.28
CA GLU A 228 0.39 22.17 -10.88
C GLU A 228 0.62 22.16 -12.40
N PHE A 229 1.06 21.02 -12.93
CA PHE A 229 1.40 20.84 -14.33
C PHE A 229 0.52 19.76 -14.98
N ALA A 230 -0.24 20.14 -16.01
CA ALA A 230 -1.03 19.22 -16.81
C ALA A 230 -0.34 19.01 -18.16
N TYR A 231 -0.17 17.75 -18.57
CA TYR A 231 0.54 17.39 -19.81
C TYR A 231 0.05 16.05 -20.38
N ARG A 232 0.35 15.82 -21.66
CA ARG A 232 0.14 14.53 -22.31
C ARG A 232 1.29 13.60 -21.92
N ALA A 233 0.99 12.58 -21.15
CA ALA A 233 1.93 11.56 -20.72
C ALA A 233 1.80 10.30 -21.57
N THR A 234 2.84 9.45 -21.56
CA THR A 234 2.85 8.13 -22.19
C THR A 234 3.45 7.08 -21.26
N GLY A 235 3.39 5.82 -21.66
CA GLY A 235 4.07 4.73 -20.95
C GLY A 235 3.39 4.27 -19.67
N SER A 236 2.07 4.50 -19.52
CA SER A 236 1.31 4.05 -18.35
C SER A 236 1.45 2.55 -18.15
N SER A 237 2.02 2.13 -17.03
CA SER A 237 2.06 0.72 -16.65
C SER A 237 0.68 0.24 -16.19
N VAL A 238 0.29 -0.99 -16.57
CA VAL A 238 -0.95 -1.66 -16.14
C VAL A 238 -0.81 -2.10 -14.66
N SER A 239 -0.82 -1.10 -13.78
CA SER A 239 -0.41 -1.25 -12.38
C SER A 239 -1.42 -1.98 -11.51
N GLY A 240 -2.68 -2.11 -11.95
CA GLY A 240 -3.68 -2.93 -11.27
C GLY A 240 -3.32 -4.43 -11.21
N LEU A 241 -2.38 -4.89 -12.05
CA LEU A 241 -1.81 -6.24 -11.96
C LEU A 241 -1.10 -6.50 -10.62
N ALA A 242 -0.75 -5.46 -9.86
CA ALA A 242 -0.31 -5.56 -8.47
C ALA A 242 -1.26 -6.38 -7.59
N PHE A 243 -2.57 -6.20 -7.76
CA PHE A 243 -3.53 -6.96 -6.96
C PHE A 243 -3.61 -8.43 -7.41
N THR A 244 -3.53 -8.69 -8.72
CA THR A 244 -3.53 -10.05 -9.25
C THR A 244 -2.28 -10.82 -8.88
N SER A 245 -1.10 -10.18 -8.92
CA SER A 245 0.16 -10.85 -8.60
C SER A 245 0.16 -11.29 -7.14
N VAL A 246 -0.28 -10.43 -6.21
CA VAL A 246 -0.41 -10.78 -4.79
C VAL A 246 -1.43 -11.90 -4.57
N ARG A 247 -2.62 -11.78 -5.17
CA ARG A 247 -3.67 -12.82 -5.10
C ARG A 247 -3.15 -14.17 -5.58
N ASP A 248 -2.52 -14.21 -6.75
CA ASP A 248 -2.11 -15.44 -7.41
C ASP A 248 -0.91 -16.08 -6.70
N ILE A 249 0.06 -15.28 -6.23
CA ILE A 249 1.21 -15.75 -5.45
C ILE A 249 0.74 -16.39 -4.14
N VAL A 250 -0.11 -15.69 -3.38
CA VAL A 250 -0.57 -16.21 -2.10
C VAL A 250 -1.48 -17.43 -2.30
N SER A 251 -2.35 -17.43 -3.31
CA SER A 251 -3.14 -18.62 -3.65
C SER A 251 -2.24 -19.81 -3.97
N PHE A 252 -1.24 -19.63 -4.84
CA PHE A 252 -0.27 -20.67 -5.20
C PHE A 252 0.43 -21.26 -3.96
N LEU A 253 1.06 -20.38 -3.16
CA LEU A 253 1.81 -20.79 -1.97
C LEU A 253 0.95 -21.55 -0.96
N ARG A 254 -0.35 -21.25 -0.89
CA ARG A 254 -1.29 -21.89 0.03
C ARG A 254 -1.91 -23.19 -0.49
N ARG A 255 -2.07 -23.35 -1.81
CA ARG A 255 -3.04 -24.31 -2.36
C ARG A 255 -2.42 -25.31 -3.33
N ASP A 256 -1.27 -24.99 -3.92
CA ASP A 256 -0.72 -25.78 -5.01
C ASP A 256 0.56 -26.52 -4.57
N ALA A 257 0.77 -27.72 -5.09
CA ALA A 257 1.96 -28.52 -4.77
C ALA A 257 3.19 -28.12 -5.61
N ALA A 258 2.97 -27.59 -6.81
CA ALA A 258 3.99 -27.19 -7.75
C ALA A 258 3.50 -26.05 -8.64
N ASP A 259 4.43 -25.27 -9.18
CA ASP A 259 4.16 -24.18 -10.12
C ASP A 259 3.85 -24.72 -11.52
N ALA A 260 3.63 -23.82 -12.49
CA ALA A 260 3.26 -24.20 -13.85
C ALA A 260 4.33 -25.01 -14.61
N ASP A 261 5.60 -24.94 -14.19
CA ASP A 261 6.72 -25.68 -14.78
C ASP A 261 7.02 -26.97 -13.99
N GLY A 262 6.23 -27.28 -12.96
CA GLY A 262 6.43 -28.44 -12.09
C GLY A 262 7.46 -28.23 -10.98
N ASN A 263 7.94 -26.99 -10.76
CA ASN A 263 8.81 -26.72 -9.62
C ASN A 263 8.00 -26.82 -8.34
N ALA A 264 8.48 -27.58 -7.36
CA ALA A 264 7.78 -27.76 -6.10
C ALA A 264 7.50 -26.40 -5.42
N ASN A 265 6.27 -26.24 -4.92
CA ASN A 265 5.94 -25.12 -4.05
C ASN A 265 6.86 -25.21 -2.82
N PRO A 266 7.62 -24.16 -2.48
CA PRO A 266 8.48 -24.20 -1.31
C PRO A 266 7.66 -24.57 -0.07
N LEU A 267 6.47 -24.02 0.12
CA LEU A 267 5.66 -24.26 1.32
C LEU A 267 4.91 -25.59 1.30
N ALA A 268 5.16 -26.48 0.35
CA ALA A 268 4.64 -27.85 0.38
C ALA A 268 5.53 -28.77 1.24
N VAL A 269 4.88 -29.63 2.01
CA VAL A 269 5.49 -30.71 2.80
C VAL A 269 4.95 -32.03 2.25
N ASP A 270 5.85 -32.95 1.89
CA ASP A 270 5.49 -34.22 1.23
C ASP A 270 4.56 -34.06 0.01
N GLY A 271 4.81 -33.01 -0.78
CA GLY A 271 4.02 -32.68 -1.97
C GLY A 271 2.62 -32.11 -1.67
N ARG A 272 2.34 -31.70 -0.43
CA ARG A 272 1.06 -31.10 -0.03
C ARG A 272 1.25 -29.71 0.58
N PRO A 273 0.40 -28.72 0.26
CA PRO A 273 0.48 -27.41 0.88
C PRO A 273 0.38 -27.47 2.41
N SER A 274 1.25 -26.75 3.13
CA SER A 274 1.29 -26.75 4.60
C SER A 274 0.66 -25.51 5.25
N VAL A 275 0.36 -24.46 4.47
CA VAL A 275 -0.23 -23.22 5.00
C VAL A 275 -1.72 -23.42 5.25
N ARG A 276 -2.14 -23.24 6.51
CA ARG A 276 -3.53 -23.35 6.95
C ARG A 276 -4.29 -22.03 6.76
N HIS A 277 -3.70 -20.93 7.26
CA HIS A 277 -4.30 -19.60 7.21
C HIS A 277 -3.32 -18.57 6.66
N ALA A 278 -3.85 -17.50 6.08
CA ALA A 278 -3.06 -16.37 5.61
C ALA A 278 -3.59 -15.02 6.10
N MET A 279 -2.66 -14.16 6.47
CA MET A 279 -2.89 -12.78 6.87
C MET A 279 -2.19 -11.83 5.89
N ILE A 280 -2.87 -10.77 5.50
CA ILE A 280 -2.24 -9.63 4.82
C ILE A 280 -1.94 -8.51 5.83
N PHE A 281 -0.69 -8.05 5.88
CA PHE A 281 -0.21 -6.99 6.76
C PHE A 281 0.36 -5.85 5.92
N GLY A 282 0.11 -4.60 6.35
CA GLY A 282 0.67 -3.43 5.66
C GLY A 282 0.71 -2.21 6.56
N VAL A 283 1.70 -1.34 6.34
CA VAL A 283 1.97 -0.14 7.14
C VAL A 283 2.02 1.07 6.21
N SER A 284 1.26 2.12 6.53
CA SER A 284 1.23 3.38 5.76
C SER A 284 0.77 3.13 4.32
N GLN A 285 1.60 3.39 3.31
CA GLN A 285 1.30 3.05 1.90
C GLN A 285 0.83 1.61 1.74
N SER A 286 1.51 0.65 2.35
CA SER A 286 1.13 -0.75 2.17
C SER A 286 -0.12 -1.12 2.98
N GLY A 287 -0.45 -0.39 4.04
CA GLY A 287 -1.74 -0.47 4.73
C GLY A 287 -2.89 0.04 3.84
N ARG A 288 -2.65 1.11 3.06
CA ARG A 288 -3.57 1.59 2.03
C ARG A 288 -3.79 0.53 0.92
N PHE A 289 -2.73 -0.18 0.53
CA PHE A 289 -2.82 -1.29 -0.44
C PHE A 289 -3.73 -2.39 0.09
N VAL A 290 -3.60 -2.79 1.37
CA VAL A 290 -4.51 -3.79 1.98
C VAL A 290 -5.97 -3.37 1.81
N ARG A 291 -6.29 -2.12 2.12
CA ARG A 291 -7.66 -1.59 1.99
C ARG A 291 -8.14 -1.55 0.54
N ASP A 292 -7.27 -1.18 -0.39
CA ASP A 292 -7.59 -1.12 -1.82
C ASP A 292 -7.80 -2.52 -2.42
N PHE A 293 -6.95 -3.48 -2.07
CA PHE A 293 -7.06 -4.89 -2.44
C PHE A 293 -8.41 -5.49 -2.03
N LEU A 294 -8.86 -5.20 -0.80
CA LEU A 294 -10.17 -5.63 -0.29
C LEU A 294 -11.32 -4.93 -1.03
N TRP A 295 -11.26 -3.60 -1.16
CA TRP A 295 -12.31 -2.81 -1.82
C TRP A 295 -12.54 -3.23 -3.27
N GLN A 296 -11.46 -3.51 -4.00
CA GLN A 296 -11.55 -3.94 -5.39
C GLN A 296 -11.96 -5.42 -5.55
N GLY A 297 -12.01 -6.17 -4.45
CA GLY A 297 -12.53 -7.55 -4.42
C GLY A 297 -11.48 -8.62 -4.70
N PHE A 298 -10.19 -8.29 -4.62
CA PHE A 298 -9.11 -9.24 -4.93
C PHE A 298 -8.85 -10.29 -3.84
N ASN A 299 -9.60 -10.27 -2.72
CA ASN A 299 -9.55 -11.33 -1.71
C ASN A 299 -10.23 -12.64 -2.15
N THR A 300 -10.65 -12.75 -3.41
CA THR A 300 -11.18 -13.97 -4.04
C THR A 300 -10.21 -14.43 -5.12
N ASP A 301 -9.68 -15.65 -5.01
CA ASP A 301 -8.80 -16.25 -6.01
C ASP A 301 -9.56 -16.65 -7.30
N LEU A 302 -8.81 -17.04 -8.33
CA LEU A 302 -9.39 -17.44 -9.63
C LEU A 302 -10.25 -18.72 -9.56
N ALA A 303 -10.18 -19.48 -8.47
CA ALA A 303 -11.00 -20.65 -8.21
C ALA A 303 -12.19 -20.34 -7.26
N GLY A 304 -12.43 -19.06 -6.95
CA GLY A 304 -13.55 -18.63 -6.11
C GLY A 304 -13.37 -18.91 -4.62
N ARG A 305 -12.13 -18.91 -4.12
CA ARG A 305 -11.80 -19.18 -2.71
C ARG A 305 -11.18 -17.93 -2.05
N PRO A 306 -11.24 -17.77 -0.71
CA PRO A 306 -10.61 -16.63 -0.04
C PRO A 306 -9.07 -16.69 -0.16
N VAL A 307 -8.44 -15.54 -0.35
CA VAL A 307 -6.96 -15.41 -0.39
C VAL A 307 -6.40 -15.22 1.01
N PHE A 308 -6.99 -14.31 1.79
CA PHE A 308 -6.64 -14.03 3.17
C PHE A 308 -7.86 -14.17 4.07
N GLU A 309 -7.67 -14.83 5.21
CA GLU A 309 -8.68 -14.89 6.29
C GLU A 309 -8.55 -13.72 7.27
N ALA A 310 -7.38 -13.08 7.31
CA ALA A 310 -7.08 -11.96 8.20
C ALA A 310 -6.41 -10.79 7.45
N ALA A 311 -6.71 -9.56 7.88
CA ALA A 311 -6.07 -8.36 7.35
C ALA A 311 -5.75 -7.36 8.47
N MET A 312 -4.53 -6.82 8.44
CA MET A 312 -4.04 -5.85 9.43
C MET A 312 -3.44 -4.61 8.76
N PRO A 313 -4.28 -3.67 8.28
CA PRO A 313 -3.81 -2.35 7.86
C PRO A 313 -3.41 -1.51 9.07
N VAL A 314 -2.20 -0.98 9.03
CA VAL A 314 -1.61 -0.15 10.08
C VAL A 314 -1.30 1.25 9.53
N VAL A 315 -1.70 2.30 10.23
CA VAL A 315 -1.51 3.72 9.90
C VAL A 315 -1.92 4.06 8.46
N ALA A 316 -3.03 3.50 8.02
CA ALA A 316 -3.55 3.71 6.67
C ALA A 316 -4.54 4.87 6.61
N GLY A 317 -5.16 5.22 7.75
CA GLY A 317 -6.36 6.04 7.79
C GLY A 317 -7.47 5.44 6.96
N SER A 318 -8.38 6.27 6.47
CA SER A 318 -9.47 5.79 5.60
C SER A 318 -9.04 5.61 4.14
N ARG A 319 -7.78 5.87 3.81
CA ARG A 319 -7.28 5.91 2.43
C ARG A 319 -7.13 4.53 1.80
N LYS A 320 -7.03 4.55 0.47
CA LYS A 320 -6.64 3.47 -0.43
C LYS A 320 -5.40 3.90 -1.22
N THR A 321 -4.93 3.06 -2.14
CA THR A 321 -3.85 3.40 -3.06
C THR A 321 -4.38 3.97 -4.38
N PHE A 322 -3.50 4.61 -5.15
CA PHE A 322 -3.76 5.00 -6.54
C PHE A 322 -3.04 4.00 -7.46
N THR A 323 -3.45 2.73 -7.39
CA THR A 323 -2.75 1.60 -8.03
C THR A 323 -3.47 1.06 -9.26
N ASN A 324 -4.79 0.93 -9.21
CA ASN A 324 -5.57 0.46 -10.36
C ASN A 324 -6.18 1.63 -11.12
N ALA A 325 -5.32 2.36 -11.83
CA ALA A 325 -5.71 3.48 -12.66
C ALA A 325 -4.69 3.68 -13.78
N ARG A 326 -5.12 4.36 -14.85
CA ARG A 326 -4.21 4.90 -15.86
C ARG A 326 -3.30 5.93 -15.20
N PHE A 327 -2.01 5.88 -15.53
CA PHE A 327 -0.97 6.69 -14.91
C PHE A 327 -0.93 6.59 -13.37
N ALA A 328 -1.23 5.40 -12.85
CA ALA A 328 -1.20 5.10 -11.41
C ALA A 328 0.08 5.60 -10.72
N GLN A 329 -0.06 6.10 -9.50
CA GLN A 329 1.06 6.56 -8.67
C GLN A 329 0.87 6.04 -7.24
N PRO A 330 1.17 4.74 -6.99
CA PRO A 330 0.94 4.12 -5.67
C PRO A 330 1.74 4.80 -4.54
N GLY A 331 2.87 5.42 -4.89
CA GLY A 331 3.67 6.32 -4.06
C GLY A 331 2.89 7.48 -3.45
N ARG A 332 1.97 8.05 -4.22
CA ARG A 332 1.34 9.33 -3.94
C ARG A 332 0.15 9.18 -2.99
N PHE A 333 -0.15 10.27 -2.31
CA PHE A 333 -1.26 10.33 -1.36
C PHE A 333 -1.67 11.78 -1.17
N SER A 334 -2.95 11.99 -0.87
CA SER A 334 -3.48 13.33 -0.56
C SER A 334 -2.76 13.95 0.63
N ARG A 335 -2.37 15.22 0.58
CA ARG A 335 -1.85 15.95 1.75
C ARG A 335 -2.74 17.16 2.02
N GLN A 336 -2.46 17.86 3.13
CA GLN A 336 -3.28 19.00 3.54
C GLN A 336 -3.07 20.20 2.62
N HIS A 337 -1.85 20.43 2.17
CA HIS A 337 -1.46 21.63 1.42
C HIS A 337 -1.38 21.34 -0.08
N GLU A 338 -0.50 20.43 -0.48
CA GLU A 338 -0.35 19.90 -1.83
C GLU A 338 -1.00 18.51 -1.96
N ASP A 339 -1.15 18.02 -3.19
CA ASP A 339 -1.73 16.74 -3.56
C ASP A 339 -3.14 16.47 -3.04
N ASN A 340 -3.84 17.45 -2.46
CA ASN A 340 -5.05 17.21 -1.66
C ASN A 340 -6.16 16.44 -2.41
N ASP A 341 -6.28 16.68 -3.72
CA ASP A 341 -7.24 16.05 -4.63
C ASP A 341 -6.66 14.89 -5.45
N PHE A 342 -5.39 14.49 -5.22
CA PHE A 342 -4.85 13.31 -5.88
C PHE A 342 -5.61 12.04 -5.44
N PRO A 343 -5.80 11.07 -6.35
CA PRO A 343 -6.53 9.86 -6.06
C PRO A 343 -5.92 9.04 -4.91
N GLY A 344 -6.73 8.19 -4.30
CA GLY A 344 -6.36 7.35 -3.15
C GLY A 344 -7.04 7.75 -1.84
N ALA A 345 -7.65 8.93 -1.75
CA ALA A 345 -8.51 9.33 -0.64
C ALA A 345 -9.99 9.49 -1.05
N GLY A 346 -10.45 8.64 -1.98
CA GLY A 346 -11.82 8.62 -2.47
C GLY A 346 -12.71 7.65 -1.70
N TYR A 347 -14.00 7.94 -1.68
CA TYR A 347 -15.06 7.05 -1.20
C TYR A 347 -15.01 5.67 -1.91
N PRO A 348 -15.33 4.55 -1.23
CA PRO A 348 -15.77 4.45 0.17
C PRO A 348 -14.62 4.45 1.19
N PHE A 349 -14.95 4.84 2.43
CA PHE A 349 -13.99 5.04 3.52
C PHE A 349 -14.12 3.97 4.62
N ALA A 350 -15.33 3.59 4.99
CA ALA A 350 -15.58 2.68 6.10
C ALA A 350 -15.55 1.20 5.65
N TYR A 351 -15.55 0.30 6.63
CA TYR A 351 -15.82 -1.12 6.42
C TYR A 351 -17.33 -1.46 6.52
N HIS A 352 -18.12 -0.49 6.98
CA HIS A 352 -19.56 -0.50 7.08
C HIS A 352 -20.18 0.22 5.85
N PRO A 353 -21.33 -0.22 5.32
CA PRO A 353 -22.01 0.46 4.21
C PRO A 353 -22.37 1.91 4.58
N VAL A 354 -21.82 2.90 3.87
CA VAL A 354 -22.13 4.32 4.10
C VAL A 354 -22.67 4.90 2.81
N ALA A 355 -23.69 5.76 2.87
CA ALA A 355 -24.17 6.47 1.69
C ALA A 355 -23.23 7.63 1.32
N ASN A 356 -22.86 7.74 0.06
CA ASN A 356 -22.13 8.88 -0.44
C ASN A 356 -23.07 10.09 -0.57
N ALA A 357 -22.88 11.13 0.25
CA ALA A 357 -23.75 12.30 0.28
C ALA A 357 -23.87 13.04 -1.08
N ALA A 358 -22.84 12.99 -1.93
CA ALA A 358 -22.85 13.68 -3.22
C ALA A 358 -23.55 12.89 -4.33
N THR A 359 -23.59 11.55 -4.24
CA THR A 359 -24.09 10.68 -5.33
C THR A 359 -25.28 9.81 -4.93
N GLY A 360 -25.59 9.70 -3.63
CA GLY A 360 -26.61 8.79 -3.08
C GLY A 360 -26.24 7.30 -3.12
N ARG A 361 -25.08 6.92 -3.67
CA ARG A 361 -24.65 5.52 -3.77
C ARG A 361 -24.14 5.01 -2.42
N THR A 362 -24.55 3.81 -2.02
CA THR A 362 -24.05 3.11 -0.81
C THR A 362 -23.01 2.06 -1.19
N ASP A 363 -21.88 2.04 -0.48
CA ASP A 363 -20.72 1.18 -0.70
C ASP A 363 -19.82 1.18 0.55
N ASP A 364 -18.91 0.20 0.63
CA ASP A 364 -17.86 0.13 1.65
C ASP A 364 -16.66 -0.72 1.19
N VAL A 365 -15.58 -0.70 1.97
CA VAL A 365 -14.34 -1.42 1.64
C VAL A 365 -14.52 -2.94 1.54
N LEU A 366 -15.57 -3.52 2.12
CA LEU A 366 -15.82 -4.96 2.16
C LEU A 366 -16.98 -5.41 1.28
N ALA A 367 -17.66 -4.52 0.55
CA ALA A 367 -18.86 -4.84 -0.21
C ALA A 367 -18.64 -6.03 -1.16
N ARG A 368 -17.56 -5.99 -1.95
CA ARG A 368 -17.21 -7.07 -2.89
C ARG A 368 -16.80 -8.35 -2.18
N CYS A 369 -16.00 -8.25 -1.11
CA CYS A 369 -15.60 -9.41 -0.33
C CYS A 369 -16.79 -10.09 0.35
N ARG A 370 -17.75 -9.33 0.90
CA ARG A 370 -18.97 -9.88 1.50
C ARG A 370 -19.86 -10.55 0.46
N ALA A 371 -20.03 -9.93 -0.71
CA ALA A 371 -20.81 -10.52 -1.80
C ALA A 371 -20.22 -11.88 -2.25
N ALA A 372 -18.91 -12.05 -2.17
CA ALA A 372 -18.23 -13.31 -2.46
C ALA A 372 -18.14 -14.29 -1.27
N GLY A 373 -18.58 -13.91 -0.06
CA GLY A 373 -18.40 -14.73 1.15
C GLY A 373 -16.96 -14.78 1.68
N HIS A 374 -16.10 -13.85 1.25
CA HIS A 374 -14.66 -13.83 1.52
C HIS A 374 -14.20 -12.57 2.27
N ALA A 375 -15.05 -11.97 3.11
CA ALA A 375 -14.65 -10.85 3.96
C ALA A 375 -13.71 -11.34 5.08
N PRO A 376 -12.47 -10.84 5.18
CA PRO A 376 -11.54 -11.28 6.21
C PRO A 376 -11.90 -10.72 7.60
N LYS A 377 -11.35 -11.30 8.65
CA LYS A 377 -11.26 -10.63 9.96
C LYS A 377 -10.26 -9.49 9.87
N ILE A 378 -10.59 -8.32 10.42
CA ILE A 378 -9.77 -7.11 10.32
C ILE A 378 -9.43 -6.56 11.70
N VAL A 379 -8.14 -6.27 11.90
CA VAL A 379 -7.67 -5.33 12.91
C VAL A 379 -7.05 -4.13 12.19
N HIS A 380 -7.73 -2.99 12.22
CA HIS A 380 -7.16 -1.73 11.73
C HIS A 380 -6.58 -0.98 12.91
N PHE A 381 -5.31 -0.61 12.80
CA PHE A 381 -4.63 0.19 13.82
C PHE A 381 -4.13 1.50 13.23
N ASP A 382 -4.55 2.64 13.76
CA ASP A 382 -4.06 3.96 13.36
C ASP A 382 -3.38 4.68 14.52
N THR A 383 -2.67 5.76 14.21
CA THR A 383 -2.24 6.78 15.18
C THR A 383 -3.10 8.03 15.03
N GLU A 384 -3.00 8.96 15.99
CA GLU A 384 -3.71 10.24 15.89
C GLU A 384 -3.36 11.03 14.62
N SER A 385 -2.18 10.82 14.03
CA SER A 385 -1.81 11.44 12.75
C SER A 385 -2.78 11.08 11.62
N GLU A 386 -3.34 9.87 11.61
CA GLU A 386 -4.25 9.41 10.55
C GLU A 386 -5.63 10.05 10.65
N LEU A 387 -6.06 10.44 11.85
CA LEU A 387 -7.30 11.20 12.05
C LEU A 387 -7.22 12.54 11.31
N TRP A 388 -6.09 13.26 11.46
CA TRP A 388 -5.87 14.58 10.89
C TRP A 388 -5.47 14.54 9.42
N ALA A 389 -4.44 13.77 9.10
CA ALA A 389 -3.89 13.75 7.76
C ALA A 389 -4.69 12.80 6.85
N ALA A 390 -5.07 11.62 7.35
CA ALA A 390 -5.56 10.52 6.51
C ALA A 390 -7.07 10.29 6.56
N ARG A 391 -7.84 11.32 6.92
CA ARG A 391 -9.31 11.29 6.98
C ARG A 391 -9.82 10.12 7.84
N GLY A 392 -9.10 9.77 8.92
CA GLY A 392 -9.37 8.59 9.75
C GLY A 392 -10.75 8.63 10.43
N SER A 393 -11.34 9.81 10.61
CA SER A 393 -12.70 9.95 11.17
C SER A 393 -13.76 9.25 10.33
N LEU A 394 -13.53 9.13 9.01
CA LEU A 394 -14.46 8.47 8.08
C LEU A 394 -14.47 6.94 8.19
N LEU A 395 -13.65 6.36 9.08
CA LEU A 395 -13.74 4.94 9.44
C LEU A 395 -14.93 4.64 10.36
N VAL A 396 -15.40 5.65 11.11
CA VAL A 396 -16.39 5.50 12.19
C VAL A 396 -17.56 6.49 12.09
N SER A 397 -17.48 7.45 11.16
CA SER A 397 -18.50 8.47 10.95
C SER A 397 -18.73 8.75 9.46
N ASP A 398 -19.97 9.11 9.11
CA ASP A 398 -20.37 9.57 7.78
C ASP A 398 -20.44 11.10 7.66
N GLY A 399 -20.00 11.82 8.70
CA GLY A 399 -20.09 13.28 8.80
C GLY A 399 -21.40 13.80 9.40
N THR A 400 -22.41 12.95 9.61
CA THR A 400 -23.67 13.29 10.29
C THR A 400 -23.89 12.49 11.57
N GLY A 401 -23.32 11.29 11.66
CA GLY A 401 -23.38 10.42 12.83
C GLY A 401 -22.31 9.34 12.82
N THR A 402 -22.47 8.35 13.69
CA THR A 402 -21.64 7.14 13.82
C THR A 402 -22.36 5.91 13.30
N PHE A 403 -21.61 4.83 13.09
CA PHE A 403 -22.18 3.53 12.77
C PHE A 403 -21.41 2.41 13.45
N THR A 404 -22.12 1.31 13.71
CA THR A 404 -21.53 0.10 14.28
C THR A 404 -20.62 -0.58 13.25
N GLN A 405 -19.41 -0.90 13.68
CA GLN A 405 -18.47 -1.65 12.84
C GLN A 405 -18.99 -3.07 12.59
N PRO A 406 -18.74 -3.66 11.41
CA PRO A 406 -19.07 -5.06 11.16
C PRO A 406 -18.43 -5.98 12.19
N ASP A 407 -19.09 -7.10 12.51
CA ASP A 407 -18.62 -8.03 13.55
C ASP A 407 -17.20 -8.52 13.32
N ASN A 408 -16.78 -8.65 12.05
CA ASN A 408 -15.44 -9.06 11.62
C ASN A 408 -14.39 -7.93 11.63
N VAL A 409 -14.68 -6.76 12.20
CA VAL A 409 -13.78 -5.59 12.21
C VAL A 409 -13.52 -5.12 13.65
N ARG A 410 -12.26 -4.82 13.95
CA ARG A 410 -11.82 -4.12 15.16
C ARG A 410 -10.95 -2.93 14.77
N LEU A 411 -11.21 -1.78 15.37
CA LEU A 411 -10.47 -0.54 15.14
C LEU A 411 -9.77 -0.09 16.42
N TYR A 412 -8.51 0.27 16.33
CA TYR A 412 -7.73 0.81 17.44
C TYR A 412 -6.98 2.06 17.01
N LEU A 413 -6.87 3.02 17.94
CA LEU A 413 -6.09 4.23 17.77
C LEU A 413 -5.05 4.37 18.90
N ALA A 414 -3.81 4.67 18.53
CA ALA A 414 -2.82 5.22 19.45
C ALA A 414 -2.92 6.76 19.50
N SER A 415 -3.47 7.29 20.59
CA SER A 415 -3.59 8.74 20.82
C SER A 415 -2.25 9.39 21.13
N GLY A 416 -2.00 10.61 20.64
CA GLY A 416 -0.78 11.37 20.89
C GLY A 416 0.45 10.85 20.13
N VAL A 417 0.26 9.93 19.19
CA VAL A 417 1.35 9.26 18.46
C VAL A 417 1.42 9.76 17.02
N GLN A 418 2.66 9.93 16.54
CA GLN A 418 2.98 10.34 15.18
C GLN A 418 2.90 9.17 14.18
N HIS A 419 2.71 9.47 12.89
CA HIS A 419 2.60 8.48 11.80
C HIS A 419 3.78 7.48 11.75
N SER A 420 4.99 7.98 11.97
CA SER A 420 6.21 7.19 11.95
C SER A 420 6.89 7.26 13.30
N VAL A 421 7.31 6.10 13.81
CA VAL A 421 8.44 6.05 14.75
C VAL A 421 9.70 6.46 14.02
N THR A 422 10.02 7.75 14.05
CA THR A 422 11.25 8.32 13.46
C THR A 422 11.94 9.21 14.47
N GLU A 423 13.27 9.24 14.36
CA GLU A 423 14.13 10.23 15.03
C GLU A 423 13.84 11.67 14.53
N PRO A 424 14.22 12.70 15.30
CA PRO A 424 13.97 14.10 14.97
C PRO A 424 14.45 14.49 13.57
N PRO A 425 13.67 15.25 12.77
CA PRO A 425 14.28 15.98 11.65
C PRO A 425 15.30 16.99 12.20
N PRO A 426 16.26 17.45 11.38
CA PRO A 426 17.11 18.58 11.74
C PRO A 426 16.27 19.78 12.18
N ALA A 427 16.78 20.56 13.15
CA ALA A 427 16.04 21.59 13.88
C ALA A 427 15.53 22.77 13.01
N ASP A 428 15.89 22.82 11.74
CA ASP A 428 15.54 23.89 10.78
C ASP A 428 14.27 23.58 9.95
N MET A 429 13.71 22.36 10.03
CA MET A 429 12.50 21.98 9.26
C MET A 429 11.18 22.02 10.04
N ALA A 430 11.20 21.92 11.38
CA ALA A 430 9.99 21.80 12.18
C ALA A 430 10.03 22.72 13.40
N LEU A 431 8.88 23.33 13.74
CA LEU A 431 8.73 24.17 14.93
C LEU A 431 8.82 23.38 16.24
N LEU A 432 8.54 22.06 16.22
CA LEU A 432 8.47 21.18 17.38
C LEU A 432 9.26 19.88 17.15
N THR A 433 9.81 19.31 18.22
CA THR A 433 10.46 17.99 18.20
C THR A 433 9.45 16.86 18.03
N PRO A 434 9.78 15.76 17.32
CA PRO A 434 8.90 14.61 17.24
C PRO A 434 8.57 13.96 18.58
N SER A 435 7.41 13.31 18.64
CA SER A 435 6.95 12.57 19.82
C SER A 435 7.78 11.28 20.00
N PRO A 436 8.32 11.01 21.20
CA PRO A 436 9.06 9.79 21.48
C PRO A 436 8.15 8.55 21.65
N LEU A 437 6.82 8.72 21.58
CA LEU A 437 5.87 7.63 21.77
C LEU A 437 5.89 6.68 20.57
N ASP A 438 5.87 5.38 20.87
CA ASP A 438 5.83 4.29 19.89
C ASP A 438 4.52 3.51 20.00
N TYR A 439 3.92 3.19 18.85
CA TYR A 439 2.71 2.38 18.72
C TYR A 439 2.98 0.90 18.39
N THR A 440 4.23 0.46 18.29
CA THR A 440 4.58 -0.93 17.93
C THR A 440 4.23 -1.95 19.01
N ALA A 441 4.33 -1.56 20.29
CA ALA A 441 4.05 -2.44 21.42
C ALA A 441 2.67 -3.13 21.37
N PRO A 442 1.54 -2.43 21.11
CA PRO A 442 0.24 -3.06 20.97
C PRO A 442 0.06 -3.89 19.68
N LEU A 443 0.87 -3.72 18.63
CA LEU A 443 0.68 -4.46 17.37
C LEU A 443 0.93 -5.97 17.53
N LYS A 444 1.91 -6.36 18.36
CA LYS A 444 2.26 -7.77 18.61
C LYS A 444 1.08 -8.58 19.18
N PRO A 445 0.49 -8.22 20.34
CA PRO A 445 -0.65 -8.96 20.88
C PRO A 445 -1.89 -8.85 19.99
N LEU A 446 -2.09 -7.73 19.28
CA LEU A 446 -3.21 -7.59 18.35
C LEU A 446 -3.09 -8.52 17.13
N LEU A 447 -1.89 -8.73 16.60
CA LEU A 447 -1.65 -9.70 15.52
C LEU A 447 -1.97 -11.12 15.98
N LEU A 448 -1.55 -11.51 17.18
CA LEU A 448 -1.88 -12.83 17.74
C LEU A 448 -3.36 -12.98 18.04
N ALA A 449 -4.01 -11.92 18.54
CA ALA A 449 -5.46 -11.92 18.76
C ALA A 449 -6.22 -12.06 17.44
N LEU A 450 -5.75 -11.42 16.36
CA LEU A 450 -6.33 -11.56 15.02
C LEU A 450 -6.16 -12.99 14.49
N ALA A 451 -5.00 -13.62 14.69
CA ALA A 451 -4.78 -15.02 14.32
C ALA A 451 -5.72 -15.96 15.10
N ARG A 452 -5.81 -15.81 16.43
CA ARG A 452 -6.74 -16.58 17.28
C ARG A 452 -8.19 -16.40 16.83
N TRP A 453 -8.59 -15.17 16.50
CA TRP A 453 -9.94 -14.91 16.03
C TRP A 453 -10.34 -15.71 14.78
N VAL A 454 -9.38 -15.99 13.90
CA VAL A 454 -9.60 -16.88 12.75
C VAL A 454 -9.56 -18.35 13.17
N ASP A 455 -8.63 -18.74 14.05
CA ASP A 455 -8.42 -20.12 14.47
C ASP A 455 -9.58 -20.70 15.32
N ASP A 456 -10.08 -19.94 16.30
CA ASP A 456 -11.02 -20.43 17.31
C ASP A 456 -12.26 -19.54 17.49
N GLY A 457 -12.35 -18.44 16.75
CA GLY A 457 -13.48 -17.50 16.82
C GLY A 457 -13.42 -16.52 17.98
N ALA A 458 -12.38 -16.52 18.83
CA ALA A 458 -12.24 -15.58 19.94
C ALA A 458 -11.87 -14.17 19.43
N PRO A 459 -12.78 -13.17 19.53
CA PRO A 459 -12.49 -11.84 19.01
C PRO A 459 -11.40 -11.13 19.82
N PRO A 460 -10.61 -10.24 19.19
CA PRO A 460 -9.78 -9.30 19.92
C PRO A 460 -10.64 -8.39 20.83
N PRO A 461 -10.02 -7.67 21.79
CA PRO A 461 -10.71 -6.70 22.62
C PRO A 461 -11.61 -5.75 21.80
N ALA A 462 -12.68 -5.23 22.40
CA ALA A 462 -13.55 -4.28 21.70
C ALA A 462 -12.76 -3.09 21.13
N SER A 463 -13.26 -2.53 20.03
CA SER A 463 -12.63 -1.38 19.38
C SER A 463 -12.38 -0.23 20.37
N ARG A 464 -11.26 0.47 20.18
CA ARG A 464 -10.88 1.69 20.90
C ARG A 464 -10.43 2.73 19.88
N PHE A 465 -11.42 3.39 19.30
CA PHE A 465 -11.25 4.38 18.25
C PHE A 465 -12.16 5.59 18.55
N PRO A 466 -11.76 6.84 18.28
CA PRO A 466 -12.56 8.01 18.64
C PRO A 466 -13.97 7.99 18.04
N THR A 467 -14.99 8.36 18.83
CA THR A 467 -16.39 8.49 18.36
C THR A 467 -17.07 9.74 18.92
N PRO A 468 -18.01 10.34 18.17
CA PRO A 468 -18.91 11.39 18.68
C PRO A 468 -19.66 10.99 19.95
N ASP A 469 -20.18 9.76 20.01
CA ASP A 469 -21.02 9.29 21.14
C ASP A 469 -20.25 9.23 22.46
N GLU A 470 -18.96 8.87 22.41
CA GLU A 470 -18.06 8.88 23.58
C GLU A 470 -17.45 10.27 23.85
N GLY A 471 -17.77 11.29 23.03
CA GLY A 471 -17.19 12.64 23.13
C GLY A 471 -15.69 12.72 22.80
N THR A 472 -15.13 11.65 22.22
CA THR A 472 -13.70 11.52 21.89
C THR A 472 -13.37 11.91 20.45
N LEU A 473 -14.38 12.02 19.58
CA LEU A 473 -14.29 12.62 18.24
C LEU A 473 -15.24 13.80 18.16
N VAL A 474 -14.68 15.02 18.08
CA VAL A 474 -15.44 16.28 18.08
C VAL A 474 -15.32 17.02 16.76
N THR A 475 -16.23 17.95 16.51
CA THR A 475 -16.15 18.84 15.35
C THR A 475 -14.90 19.72 15.40
N LEU A 476 -14.40 20.17 14.25
CA LEU A 476 -13.27 21.10 14.20
C LEU A 476 -13.56 22.42 14.95
N ALA A 477 -14.80 22.90 14.89
CA ALA A 477 -15.22 24.11 15.62
C ALA A 477 -15.14 23.90 17.14
N GLU A 478 -15.50 22.72 17.63
CA GLU A 478 -15.40 22.38 19.04
C GLU A 478 -13.95 22.16 19.48
N TYR A 479 -13.16 21.45 18.68
CA TYR A 479 -11.72 21.31 18.90
C TYR A 479 -11.07 22.69 19.06
N ARG A 480 -11.34 23.64 18.15
CA ARG A 480 -10.82 25.01 18.21
C ARG A 480 -11.23 25.81 19.44
N ARG A 481 -12.38 25.49 20.06
CA ARG A 481 -12.79 26.11 21.34
C ARG A 481 -12.07 25.50 22.54
N ARG A 482 -11.74 24.21 22.48
CA ARG A 482 -11.15 23.44 23.59
C ARG A 482 -9.62 23.50 23.60
N PHE A 483 -8.99 23.58 22.42
CA PHE A 483 -7.54 23.57 22.31
C PHE A 483 -6.94 24.94 22.64
N PRO A 484 -5.87 25.01 23.43
CA PRO A 484 -5.18 26.27 23.72
C PRO A 484 -4.72 26.94 22.42
N VAL A 485 -4.88 28.25 22.34
CA VAL A 485 -4.20 29.05 21.32
C VAL A 485 -2.71 29.04 21.69
N LEU A 486 -1.90 28.39 20.86
CA LEU A 486 -0.44 28.33 21.02
C LEU A 486 0.20 29.69 20.73
#